data_AF-A0A1G2NZM3-F1
#
_entry.id   AF-A0A1G2NZM3-F1
#
_cell.length_a   1.000
_cell.length_b   1.000
_cell.length_c   1.000
_cell.angle_alpha   90.00
_cell.angle_beta   90.00
_cell.angle_gamma   90.00
#
_symmetry.space_group_name_H-M   'P 1'
#
loop_
_entity.id
_entity.type
_entity.pdbx_description
1 polymer ?
#
loop_
_entity_poly.entity_id
_entity_poly.type
_entity_poly.pdbx_seq_one_letter_code
_entity_poly.pdbx_strand_id
1 'polypeptide(L)'
;MELNKNKFSLAAAGAMGIVYVVCAVFVALWPEFSLKLFGWLVHLVNVDKFAGDVAITTFGFTAGLAQSLIYTYVGAWIFAWLHNRFMRQK
;
A
#
# COMPACT_ATOMS: atom_id res chain seq x y z
N MET A 1 -0.75 16.93 -20.95
CA MET A 1 -1.82 15.94 -20.76
C MET A 1 -2.42 16.14 -19.38
N GLU A 2 -3.75 16.27 -19.27
CA GLU A 2 -4.43 16.47 -18.00
C GLU A 2 -4.95 15.13 -17.47
N LEU A 3 -4.52 14.73 -16.28
CA LEU A 3 -5.00 13.52 -15.63
C LEU A 3 -6.35 13.80 -14.97
N ASN A 4 -7.33 12.92 -15.22
CA ASN A 4 -8.56 12.94 -14.43
C ASN A 4 -8.26 12.41 -13.03
N LYS A 5 -8.09 13.33 -12.08
CA LYS A 5 -7.68 13.05 -10.69
C LYS A 5 -8.49 11.93 -10.05
N ASN A 6 -9.82 11.96 -10.19
CA ASN A 6 -10.69 10.96 -9.56
C ASN A 6 -10.55 9.59 -10.21
N LYS A 7 -10.62 9.51 -11.55
CA LYS A 7 -10.49 8.23 -12.27
C LYS A 7 -9.12 7.58 -12.07
N PHE A 8 -8.05 8.39 -12.12
CA PHE A 8 -6.69 7.93 -11.91
C PHE A 8 -6.49 7.41 -10.48
N SER A 9 -6.94 8.18 -9.48
CA SER A 9 -6.79 7.78 -8.07
C SER A 9 -7.60 6.54 -7.73
N LEU A 10 -8.79 6.39 -8.31
CA LEU A 10 -9.63 5.22 -8.11
C LEU A 10 -9.03 3.96 -8.75
N ALA A 11 -8.46 4.09 -9.96
CA ALA A 11 -7.73 3.00 -10.60
C ALA A 11 -6.46 2.61 -9.81
N ALA A 12 -5.70 3.60 -9.33
CA ALA A 12 -4.51 3.37 -8.51
C ALA A 12 -4.85 2.67 -7.18
N ALA A 13 -5.90 3.14 -6.49
CA ALA A 13 -6.39 2.51 -5.27
C ALA A 13 -6.84 1.07 -5.54
N GLY A 14 -7.62 0.83 -6.60
CA GLY A 14 -8.05 -0.51 -6.99
C GLY A 14 -6.88 -1.46 -7.26
N ALA A 15 -5.87 -1.00 -8.01
CA ALA A 15 -4.66 -1.77 -8.26
C ALA A 15 -3.90 -2.09 -6.95
N MET A 16 -3.75 -1.11 -6.05
CA MET A 16 -3.12 -1.36 -4.75
C MET A 16 -3.93 -2.32 -3.88
N GLY A 17 -5.27 -2.27 -3.94
CA GLY A 17 -6.11 -3.24 -3.24
C GLY A 17 -5.82 -4.67 -3.68
N ILE A 18 -5.66 -4.91 -4.99
CA ILE A 18 -5.28 -6.23 -5.52
C ILE A 18 -3.89 -6.63 -5.00
N VAL A 19 -2.92 -5.73 -5.09
CA VAL A 19 -1.55 -5.99 -4.59
C VAL A 19 -1.57 -6.31 -3.10
N TYR A 20 -2.34 -5.56 -2.29
CA TYR A 20 -2.50 -5.82 -0.86
C TYR A 20 -3.03 -7.22 -0.59
N VAL A 21 -4.07 -7.67 -1.31
CA VAL A 21 -4.63 -9.02 -1.15
C VAL A 21 -3.58 -10.08 -1.47
N VAL A 22 -2.83 -9.92 -2.57
CA VAL A 22 -1.74 -10.84 -2.92
C VAL A 22 -0.66 -10.87 -1.84
N CYS A 23 -0.26 -9.71 -1.31
CA CYS A 23 0.71 -9.61 -0.23
C CYS A 23 0.19 -10.29 1.05
N ALA A 24 -1.09 -10.11 1.40
CA ALA A 24 -1.69 -10.73 2.58
C ALA A 24 -1.72 -12.26 2.46
N VAL A 25 -2.06 -12.80 1.29
CA VAL A 25 -1.98 -14.25 1.03
C VAL A 25 -0.54 -14.75 1.16
N PHE A 26 0.43 -14.01 0.63
CA PHE A 26 1.83 -14.38 0.71
C PHE A 26 2.35 -14.41 2.16
N VAL A 27 1.98 -13.42 2.98
CA VAL A 27 2.30 -13.38 4.41
C VAL A 27 1.63 -14.55 5.16
N ALA A 28 0.39 -14.90 4.81
CA ALA A 28 -0.31 -16.03 5.41
C ALA A 28 0.36 -17.38 5.11
N LEU A 29 0.96 -17.54 3.93
CA LEU A 29 1.63 -18.78 3.52
C LEU A 29 3.09 -18.85 4.00
N TRP A 30 3.82 -17.72 4.01
CA TRP A 30 5.24 -17.64 4.35
C TRP A 30 5.55 -16.45 5.27
N PRO A 31 5.13 -16.49 6.54
CA PRO A 31 5.31 -15.38 7.48
C PRO A 31 6.79 -15.07 7.74
N GLU A 32 7.61 -16.08 7.99
CA GLU A 32 9.05 -15.95 8.27
C GLU A 32 9.83 -15.23 7.16
N PHE A 33 9.56 -15.60 5.90
CA PHE A 33 10.19 -14.95 4.75
C PHE A 33 9.70 -13.50 4.60
N SER A 34 8.41 -13.27 4.83
CA SER A 34 7.81 -11.94 4.74
C SER A 34 8.39 -10.98 5.78
N LEU A 35 8.63 -11.45 7.01
CA LEU A 35 9.28 -10.67 8.06
C LEU A 35 10.73 -10.33 7.72
N LYS A 36 11.50 -11.28 7.18
CA LYS A 36 12.87 -11.02 6.72
C LYS A 36 12.91 -9.99 5.58
N LEU A 37 12.03 -10.14 4.59
CA LEU A 37 11.91 -9.20 3.47
C LEU A 37 11.53 -7.80 3.97
N PHE A 38 10.57 -7.71 4.89
CA PHE A 38 10.20 -6.44 5.52
C PHE A 38 11.39 -5.82 6.26
N GLY A 39 12.13 -6.61 7.05
CA GLY A 39 13.36 -6.17 7.71
C GLY A 39 14.36 -5.51 6.77
N TRP A 40 14.57 -6.10 5.59
CA TRP A 40 15.46 -5.54 4.55
C TRP A 40 14.91 -4.25 3.92
N LEU A 41 13.60 -4.20 3.62
CA LEU A 41 12.99 -3.05 2.94
C LEU A 41 12.91 -1.80 3.83
N VAL A 42 12.58 -1.97 5.11
CA VAL A 42 12.41 -0.84 6.06
C VAL A 42 13.58 -0.68 7.04
N HIS A 43 14.70 -1.36 6.79
CA HIS A 43 15.90 -1.29 7.65
C HIS A 43 15.60 -1.59 9.13
N LEU A 44 14.66 -2.48 9.40
CA LEU A 44 14.31 -2.88 10.77
C LEU A 44 15.34 -3.89 11.28
N VAL A 45 16.18 -3.42 12.19
CA VAL A 45 17.28 -4.21 12.79
C VAL A 45 16.82 -5.30 13.77
N ASN A 46 15.54 -5.34 14.15
CA ASN A 46 15.01 -6.34 15.08
C ASN A 46 13.54 -6.67 14.81
N VAL A 47 13.29 -7.42 13.74
CA VAL A 47 11.93 -7.81 13.30
C VAL A 47 11.21 -8.70 14.31
N ASP A 48 11.92 -9.57 15.04
CA ASP A 48 11.31 -10.48 16.02
C ASP A 48 10.64 -9.71 17.17
N LYS A 49 11.24 -8.61 17.63
CA LYS A 49 10.67 -7.76 18.68
C LYS A 49 9.40 -7.03 18.27
N PHE A 50 9.24 -6.72 16.98
CA PHE A 50 8.13 -5.90 16.48
C PHE A 50 7.06 -6.68 15.72
N ALA A 51 7.36 -7.92 15.32
CA ALA A 51 6.49 -8.68 14.44
C ALA A 51 6.28 -10.15 14.84
N GLY A 52 6.90 -10.64 15.91
CA GLY A 52 6.82 -12.05 16.34
C GLY A 52 5.41 -12.55 16.67
N ASP A 53 4.48 -11.67 17.06
CA ASP A 53 3.09 -12.00 17.39
C ASP A 53 2.06 -11.51 16.35
N VAL A 54 2.52 -11.02 15.19
CA VAL A 54 1.62 -10.43 14.19
C VAL A 54 0.93 -11.54 13.39
N ALA A 55 -0.21 -11.99 13.88
CA ALA A 55 -1.12 -12.87 13.17
C ALA A 55 -2.03 -12.07 12.21
N ILE A 56 -2.29 -12.61 11.01
CA ILE A 56 -3.34 -12.08 10.14
C ILE A 56 -4.69 -12.38 10.78
N THR A 57 -5.27 -11.38 11.42
CA THR A 57 -6.67 -11.41 11.89
C THR A 57 -7.60 -10.89 10.79
N THR A 58 -8.84 -11.34 10.78
CA THR A 58 -9.86 -10.86 9.84
C THR A 58 -10.04 -9.34 9.95
N PHE A 59 -10.07 -8.82 11.18
CA PHE A 59 -10.12 -7.38 11.44
C PHE A 59 -8.89 -6.65 10.90
N GLY A 60 -7.68 -7.13 11.23
CA GLY A 60 -6.43 -6.53 10.77
C GLY A 60 -6.30 -6.51 9.25
N PHE A 61 -6.73 -7.58 8.57
CA PHE A 61 -6.80 -7.64 7.11
C PHE A 61 -7.76 -6.59 6.54
N THR A 62 -8.99 -6.51 7.04
CA THR A 62 -9.98 -5.55 6.51
C THR A 62 -9.58 -4.09 6.78
N ALA A 63 -9.04 -3.81 7.97
CA ALA A 63 -8.57 -2.48 8.33
C ALA A 63 -7.37 -2.07 7.47
N GLY A 64 -6.39 -2.97 7.31
CA GLY A 64 -5.23 -2.74 6.45
C GLY A 64 -5.60 -2.56 4.97
N LEU A 65 -6.55 -3.36 4.46
CA LEU A 65 -7.06 -3.19 3.10
C LEU A 65 -7.71 -1.82 2.92
N ALA A 66 -8.64 -1.44 3.80
CA ALA A 66 -9.28 -0.12 3.74
C ALA A 66 -8.26 1.03 3.81
N GLN A 67 -7.28 0.92 4.71
CA GLN A 67 -6.21 1.90 4.85
C GLN A 67 -5.35 1.99 3.58
N SER A 68 -4.97 0.86 2.98
CA SER A 68 -4.20 0.83 1.73
C SER A 68 -4.94 1.50 0.57
N LEU A 69 -6.25 1.27 0.45
CA LEU A 69 -7.11 1.89 -0.56
C LEU A 69 -7.19 3.40 -0.37
N ILE A 70 -7.47 3.86 0.85
CA ILE A 70 -7.63 5.28 1.17
C ILE A 70 -6.31 6.03 0.96
N TYR A 71 -5.21 5.50 1.49
CA TYR A 71 -3.91 6.18 1.41
C TYR A 71 -3.40 6.25 -0.02
N THR A 72 -3.60 5.18 -0.80
CA THR A 72 -3.24 5.20 -2.22
C THR A 72 -4.10 6.16 -3.01
N TYR A 73 -5.42 6.19 -2.75
CA TYR A 73 -6.32 7.13 -3.40
C TYR A 73 -5.88 8.58 -3.14
N VAL A 74 -5.64 8.94 -1.88
CA VAL A 74 -5.21 10.28 -1.50
C VAL A 74 -3.85 10.62 -2.10
N GLY A 75 -2.88 9.71 -2.02
CA GLY A 75 -1.54 9.90 -2.60
C GLY A 75 -1.58 10.10 -4.12
N ALA A 76 -2.31 9.24 -4.84
CA ALA A 76 -2.49 9.35 -6.28
C ALA A 76 -3.25 10.62 -6.68
N TRP A 77 -4.20 11.07 -5.84
CA TRP A 77 -4.95 12.30 -6.08
C TRP A 77 -4.04 13.53 -5.96
N ILE A 78 -3.22 13.59 -4.90
CA ILE A 78 -2.22 14.65 -4.70
C ILE A 78 -1.23 14.65 -5.87
N PHE A 79 -0.75 13.47 -6.28
CA PHE A 79 0.14 13.33 -7.42
C PHE A 79 -0.50 13.85 -8.72
N ALA A 80 -1.72 13.44 -9.03
CA ALA A 80 -2.43 13.89 -10.22
C ALA A 80 -2.70 15.41 -10.19
N TRP A 81 -2.96 15.97 -9.00
CA TRP A 81 -3.08 17.42 -8.82
C TRP A 81 -1.77 18.16 -9.11
N LEU A 82 -0.65 17.70 -8.52
CA LEU A 82 0.68 18.26 -8.77
C LEU A 82 1.08 18.15 -10.23
N HIS A 83 0.89 16.97 -10.84
CA HIS A 83 1.17 16.74 -12.25
C HIS A 83 0.42 17.73 -13.15
N ASN A 84 -0.90 17.89 -12.95
CA ASN A 84 -1.69 18.83 -13.73
C ASN A 84 -1.25 20.29 -13.49
N ARG A 85 -0.85 20.65 -12.25
CA ARG A 85 -0.36 21.99 -11.92
C ARG A 85 0.93 22.33 -12.66
N PHE A 86 1.89 21.41 -12.71
CA PHE A 86 3.18 21.61 -13.37
C PHE A 86 3.06 21.54 -14.90
N MET A 87 2.22 20.64 -15.43
CA MET A 87 1.98 20.52 -16.87
C MET A 87 1.21 21.70 -17.47
N ARG A 88 0.51 22.49 -16.64
CA ARG A 88 -0.18 23.72 -17.05
C ARG A 88 0.73 24.96 -17.06
N GLN A 89 2.00 24.84 -16.65
CA GLN A 89 2.99 25.92 -16.65
C GLN A 89 3.87 25.93 -17.92
N LYS A 90 3.45 25.23 -18.98
CA LYS A 90 4.01 25.35 -20.33
C LYS A 90 3.03 26.09 -21.23
#